data_AF-A0JJZ2-F1
#
_entry.id   AF-A0JJZ2-F1
#
_cell.length_a   1.000
_cell.length_b   1.000
_cell.length_c   1.000
_cell.angle_alpha   90.00
_cell.angle_beta   90.00
_cell.angle_gamma   90.00
#
_symmetry.space_group_name_H-M   'P 1'
#
loop_
_entity.id
_entity.type
_entity.pdbx_description
1 polymer ?
#
loop_
_entity_poly.entity_id
_entity_poly.type
_entity_poly.pdbx_seq_one_letter_code
_entity_poly.pdbx_strand_id
1 'polypeptide(L)' 'VKFHFIWEILDESGIELKKIYIKENPTDILTKVVLGVKFVHCKKLLHILPVA' A
#
# COMPACT_ATOMS: atom_id res chain seq x y z
N VAL A 1 23.30 -6.40 2.18
CA VAL A 1 22.00 -6.29 2.90
C VAL A 1 22.08 -5.04 3.79
N LYS A 2 21.27 -4.00 3.55
CA LYS A 2 21.42 -2.68 4.21
C LYS A 2 20.57 -2.47 5.48
N PHE A 3 19.71 -3.42 5.84
CA PHE A 3 18.66 -3.21 6.85
C PHE A 3 18.41 -4.43 7.77
N HIS A 4 19.46 -5.12 8.22
CA HIS A 4 19.32 -6.28 9.12
C HIS A 4 18.56 -5.91 10.41
N PHE A 5 18.89 -4.76 11.00
CA PHE A 5 18.26 -4.26 12.22
C PHE A 5 16.75 -4.06 12.10
N ILE A 6 16.24 -3.74 10.89
CA ILE A 6 14.80 -3.57 10.68
C ILE A 6 14.10 -4.93 10.74
N TRP A 7 14.71 -5.98 10.19
CA TRP A 7 14.16 -7.33 10.25
C TRP A 7 14.13 -7.88 11.67
N GLU A 8 15.17 -7.65 12.46
CA GLU A 8 15.21 -8.04 13.89
C GLU A 8 14.08 -7.40 14.67
N ILE A 9 13.86 -6.08 14.51
CA ILE A 9 12.76 -5.37 15.18
C ILE A 9 11.40 -5.89 14.74
N LEU A 10 11.21 -6.19 13.45
CA LEU A 10 9.95 -6.72 12.93
C LEU A 10 9.66 -8.13 13.49
N ASP A 11 10.69 -8.98 13.59
CA ASP A 11 10.56 -10.33 14.14
C ASP A 11 10.25 -10.28 15.65
N GLU A 12 10.97 -9.46 16.41
CA GLU A 12 10.72 -9.24 17.85
C GLU A 12 9.33 -8.66 18.13
N SER A 13 8.84 -7.78 17.27
CA SER A 13 7.50 -7.17 17.40
C SER A 13 6.37 -8.05 16.86
N GLY A 14 6.69 -9.21 16.28
CA GLY A 14 5.71 -10.12 15.68
C GLY A 14 5.01 -9.55 14.45
N ILE A 15 5.63 -8.58 13.76
CA ILE A 15 5.07 -7.94 12.57
C ILE A 15 5.43 -8.75 11.33
N GLU A 16 4.41 -9.32 10.68
CA GLU A 16 4.58 -10.06 9.43
C GLU A 16 4.73 -9.09 8.24
N LEU A 17 5.90 -9.11 7.58
CA LEU A 17 6.13 -8.31 6.39
C LEU A 17 5.62 -9.02 5.12
N LYS A 18 4.62 -8.43 4.44
CA LYS A 18 4.08 -8.97 3.19
C LYS A 18 4.56 -8.20 1.97
N LYS A 19 5.01 -8.94 0.96
CA LYS A 19 5.33 -8.36 -0.36
C LYS A 19 4.03 -8.18 -1.16
N ILE A 20 3.66 -6.93 -1.40
CA ILE A 20 2.49 -6.57 -2.21
C ILE A 20 2.96 -6.10 -3.59
N TYR A 21 2.26 -6.52 -4.65
CA TYR A 21 2.56 -6.06 -5.99
C TYR A 21 2.18 -4.58 -6.16
N ILE A 22 2.95 -3.82 -6.94
CA ILE A 22 2.79 -2.35 -7.06
C ILE A 22 1.35 -1.97 -7.48
N LYS A 23 0.73 -2.74 -8.39
CA LYS A 23 -0.65 -2.48 -8.85
C LYS A 23 -1.71 -2.70 -7.78
N GLU A 24 -1.37 -3.40 -6.70
CA GLU A 24 -2.26 -3.74 -5.59
C GLU A 24 -1.93 -2.93 -4.33
N ASN A 25 -0.96 -2.03 -4.39
CA ASN A 25 -0.58 -1.17 -3.28
C ASN A 25 -1.31 0.19 -3.39
N PRO A 26 -2.40 0.42 -2.64
CA PRO A 26 -3.15 1.67 -2.71
C PRO A 26 -2.30 2.87 -2.29
N THR A 27 -1.39 2.71 -1.32
CA THR A 27 -0.49 3.78 -0.87
C THR A 27 0.48 4.20 -1.98
N ASP A 28 1.03 3.26 -2.74
CA ASP A 28 1.90 3.58 -3.89
C ASP A 28 1.13 4.34 -4.98
N ILE A 29 -0.13 3.95 -5.23
CA ILE A 29 -0.96 4.60 -6.23
C ILE A 29 -1.34 6.03 -5.78
N LEU A 30 -1.64 6.22 -4.49
CA LEU A 30 -2.08 7.49 -3.91
C LEU A 30 -0.95 8.49 -3.66
N THR A 31 0.28 8.02 -3.45
CA THR A 31 1.47 8.89 -3.27
C THR A 31 2.06 9.39 -4.59
N LYS A 32 1.61 8.84 -5.74
CA LYS A 32 1.94 9.32 -7.08
C LYS A 32 0.84 10.26 -7.59
N VAL A 33 1.16 11.17 -8.50
CA VAL A 33 0.17 12.01 -9.18
C VAL A 33 -0.91 11.10 -9.78
N VAL A 34 -2.11 11.16 -9.22
CA VAL A 34 -3.18 10.23 -9.55
C VAL A 34 -3.84 10.66 -10.84
N LEU A 35 -3.45 10.04 -11.97
CA LEU A 35 -4.24 10.11 -13.19
C LEU A 35 -5.68 9.64 -12.88
N GLY A 36 -6.70 10.33 -13.39
CA GLY A 36 -8.11 10.10 -12.99
C GLY A 36 -8.56 8.63 -13.03
N VAL A 37 -8.03 7.83 -13.96
CA VAL A 37 -8.29 6.38 -14.07
C VAL A 37 -7.79 5.58 -12.85
N LYS A 38 -6.65 5.94 -12.27
CA LYS A 38 -6.10 5.30 -11.07
C LYS A 38 -6.87 5.69 -9.83
N PHE A 39 -7.40 6.92 -9.78
CA PHE A 39 -8.23 7.39 -8.67
C PHE A 39 -9.53 6.58 -8.55
N VAL A 40 -10.18 6.28 -9.69
CA VAL A 40 -11.37 5.42 -9.73
C VAL A 40 -11.05 4.01 -9.25
N HIS A 41 -9.89 3.45 -9.64
CA HIS A 41 -9.46 2.14 -9.16
C HIS A 41 -9.19 2.13 -7.64
N CYS A 42 -8.53 3.16 -7.11
CA CYS A 42 -8.32 3.31 -5.66
C CYS A 42 -9.62 3.43 -4.88
N LYS A 43 -10.61 4.20 -5.37
CA LYS A 43 -11.94 4.27 -4.72
C LYS A 43 -12.59 2.90 -4.60
N LYS A 44 -12.45 2.07 -5.65
CA LYS A 44 -12.98 0.70 -5.64
C LYS A 44 -12.25 -0.19 -4.62
N LEU A 45 -10.93 -0.09 -4.52
CA LEU A 45 -10.13 -0.83 -3.53
C LEU A 45 -10.43 -0.40 -2.08
N LEU A 46 -10.75 0.87 -1.87
CA LEU A 46 -11.07 1.43 -0.54
C LEU A 46 -12.55 1.33 -0.18
N HIS A 47 -13.38 0.69 -1.02
CA HIS A 47 -14.85 0.62 -0.85
C HIS A 47 -15.53 1.98 -0.60
N ILE A 48 -14.99 3.05 -1.18
CA ILE A 48 -15.56 4.39 -1.02
C ILE A 48 -16.73 4.52 -2.00
N LEU A 49 -17.96 4.56 -1.47
CA LEU A 49 -19.16 4.77 -2.25
C LEU A 49 -19.18 6.19 -2.87
N PRO A 50 -19.70 6.35 -4.10
CA PRO A 50 -19.92 7.68 -4.66
C PRO A 50 -20.92 8.45 -3.80
N VAL A 51 -20.57 9.69 -3.45
CA VAL A 51 -21.49 10.63 -2.79
C VAL A 51 -22.53 11.05 -3.83
N ALA A 52 -23.80 10.90 -3.48
CA ALA A 52 -24.97 11.24 -4.30
C ALA A 52 -25.10 12.76 -4.53
#